data_AF-A0A2H5VZE4-F1
#
_entry.id   AF-A0A2H5VZE4-F1
#
_cell.length_a   1.000
_cell.length_b   1.000
_cell.length_c   1.000
_cell.angle_alpha   90.00
_cell.angle_beta   90.00
_cell.angle_gamma   90.00
#
_symmetry.space_group_name_H-M   'P 1'
#
loop_
_entity.id
_entity.type
_entity.pdbx_description
1 polymer ?
#
loop_
_entity_poly.entity_id
_entity_poly.type
_entity_poly.pdbx_seq_one_letter_code
_entity_poly.pdbx_strand_id
1 'polypeptide(L)'
;MKRFIPLTLIGLLAGMNVVSSDEPKGSVRQGESVESALRQARQLADELLERVRRLLMMELEKGGYEGAVRVCSEIAQEIPREIEARTGASIRRVSLRYRNPKDIPDEYERRKLEEFEQQHRARALVDESVEVVREDGRTYLRYMRPILVGPMCITCHGPKEAIPSSVRAILAERYPDDRATGYRSGDVRGAVSVKIPLGTP
;
A
#
# COMPACT_ATOMS: atom_id res chain seq x y z
N MET A 1 23.43 -9.74 92.01
CA MET A 1 23.51 -8.90 90.79
C MET A 1 24.16 -9.71 89.66
N LYS A 2 23.35 -10.15 88.68
CA LYS A 2 23.65 -10.30 87.24
C LYS A 2 22.57 -11.20 86.63
N ARG A 3 21.80 -10.59 85.72
CA ARG A 3 20.66 -11.14 85.00
C ARG A 3 21.17 -12.09 83.90
N PHE A 4 20.50 -13.22 83.70
CA PHE A 4 20.59 -14.01 82.47
C PHE A 4 19.19 -14.10 81.86
N ILE A 5 19.07 -13.59 80.64
CA ILE A 5 17.87 -13.48 79.82
C ILE A 5 17.91 -14.64 78.81
N PRO A 6 16.79 -15.35 78.53
CA PRO A 6 16.79 -16.42 77.55
C PRO A 6 16.78 -15.84 76.13
N LEU A 7 17.65 -16.40 75.28
CA LEU A 7 17.78 -16.06 73.87
C LEU A 7 16.60 -16.68 73.10
N THR A 8 15.67 -15.86 72.63
CA THR A 8 14.58 -16.27 71.74
C THR A 8 15.09 -16.22 70.30
N LEU A 9 15.10 -17.36 69.61
CA LEU A 9 15.49 -17.49 68.21
C LEU A 9 14.34 -17.00 67.32
N ILE A 10 14.45 -15.79 66.78
CA ILE A 10 13.50 -15.24 65.79
C ILE A 10 13.92 -15.77 64.41
N GLY A 11 13.09 -16.64 63.83
CA GLY A 11 13.21 -17.07 62.44
C GLY A 11 12.78 -15.96 61.48
N LEU A 12 13.69 -15.55 60.61
CA LEU A 12 13.44 -14.56 59.56
C LEU A 12 13.13 -15.33 58.25
N LEU A 13 11.84 -15.55 57.97
CA LEU A 13 11.37 -16.00 56.65
C LEU A 13 11.27 -14.78 55.73
N ALA A 14 12.26 -14.61 54.86
CA ALA A 14 12.22 -13.63 53.78
C ALA A 14 11.22 -14.11 52.70
N GLY A 15 10.05 -13.48 52.65
CA GLY A 15 9.09 -13.66 51.58
C GLY A 15 9.63 -13.07 50.28
N MET A 16 9.92 -13.92 49.30
CA MET A 16 10.16 -13.50 47.92
C MET A 16 8.81 -13.08 47.31
N ASN A 17 8.60 -11.78 47.13
CA ASN A 17 7.52 -11.29 46.28
C ASN A 17 7.91 -11.57 44.82
N VAL A 18 7.35 -12.64 44.26
CA VAL A 18 7.31 -12.84 42.80
C VAL A 18 6.27 -11.88 42.25
N VAL A 19 6.73 -10.75 41.71
CA VAL A 19 5.92 -9.93 40.81
C VAL A 19 5.74 -10.72 39.52
N SER A 20 4.55 -11.32 39.35
CA SER A 20 4.11 -11.90 38.08
C SER A 20 3.85 -10.76 37.10
N SER A 21 4.75 -10.55 36.16
CA SER A 21 4.51 -9.71 34.99
C SER A 21 3.67 -10.49 33.97
N ASP A 22 2.36 -10.55 34.19
CA ASP A 22 1.42 -10.98 33.16
C ASP A 22 1.25 -9.85 32.13
N GLU A 23 2.13 -9.82 31.13
CA GLU A 23 1.87 -9.05 29.91
C GLU A 23 0.74 -9.71 29.09
N PRO A 24 -0.17 -8.92 28.48
CA PRO A 24 -1.31 -9.47 27.77
C PRO A 24 -0.85 -10.15 26.49
N LYS A 25 -0.98 -11.49 26.43
CA LYS A 25 -0.69 -12.34 25.25
C LYS A 25 -1.32 -11.88 23.92
N GLY A 26 -2.32 -11.01 23.97
CA GLY A 26 -2.97 -10.42 22.79
C GLY A 26 -2.14 -9.35 22.05
N SER A 27 -1.26 -8.62 22.74
CA SER A 27 -0.45 -7.55 22.12
C SER A 27 0.61 -8.12 21.17
N VAL A 28 1.33 -9.14 21.62
CA VAL A 28 2.40 -9.79 20.86
C VAL A 28 1.86 -10.49 19.60
N ARG A 29 0.72 -11.20 19.72
CA ARG A 29 0.07 -11.87 18.58
C ARG A 29 -0.47 -10.90 17.53
N GLN A 30 -1.02 -9.77 17.96
CA GLN A 30 -1.47 -8.73 17.03
C GLN A 30 -0.28 -8.08 16.32
N GLY A 31 0.81 -7.77 17.02
CA GLY A 31 2.03 -7.24 16.42
C GLY A 31 2.63 -8.16 15.36
N GLU A 32 2.68 -9.46 15.62
CA GLU A 32 3.15 -10.47 14.66
C GLU A 32 2.23 -10.57 13.41
N SER A 33 0.90 -10.50 13.61
CA SER A 33 -0.08 -10.49 12.52
C SER A 33 0.04 -9.24 11.65
N VAL A 34 0.28 -8.07 12.23
CA VAL A 34 0.44 -6.80 11.50
C VAL A 34 1.72 -6.82 10.67
N GLU A 35 2.82 -7.24 11.26
CA GLU A 35 4.14 -7.29 10.61
C GLU A 35 4.15 -8.32 9.45
N SER A 36 3.50 -9.48 9.64
CA SER A 36 3.28 -10.44 8.56
C SER A 36 2.43 -9.88 7.41
N ALA A 37 1.31 -9.23 7.74
CA ALA A 37 0.45 -8.60 6.74
C ALA A 37 1.16 -7.46 5.99
N LEU A 38 1.99 -6.67 6.67
CA LEU A 38 2.77 -5.62 6.03
C LEU A 38 3.78 -6.19 5.02
N ARG A 39 4.51 -7.26 5.39
CA ARG A 39 5.40 -7.95 4.44
C ARG A 39 4.63 -8.47 3.23
N GLN A 40 3.46 -9.06 3.46
CA GLN A 40 2.60 -9.52 2.37
C GLN A 40 2.16 -8.35 1.47
N ALA A 41 1.72 -7.23 2.05
CA ALA A 41 1.28 -6.05 1.28
C ALA A 41 2.38 -5.51 0.37
N ARG A 42 3.63 -5.41 0.86
CA ARG A 42 4.80 -5.01 0.07
C ARG A 42 5.05 -5.97 -1.10
N GLN A 43 5.03 -7.27 -0.84
CA GLN A 43 5.21 -8.31 -1.87
C GLN A 43 4.13 -8.25 -2.96
N LEU A 44 2.86 -8.07 -2.57
CA LEU A 44 1.77 -7.96 -3.54
C LEU A 44 1.87 -6.66 -4.36
N ALA A 45 2.30 -5.57 -3.74
CA ALA A 45 2.54 -4.32 -4.44
C ALA A 45 3.70 -4.45 -5.45
N ASP A 46 4.76 -5.19 -5.13
CA ASP A 46 5.87 -5.48 -6.06
C ASP A 46 5.36 -6.32 -7.24
N GLU A 47 4.67 -7.43 -6.92
CA GLU A 47 4.11 -8.33 -7.92
C GLU A 47 3.19 -7.58 -8.92
N LEU A 48 2.27 -6.75 -8.41
CA LEU A 48 1.35 -6.00 -9.26
C LEU A 48 2.10 -5.06 -10.20
N LEU A 49 3.03 -4.25 -9.69
CA LEU A 49 3.75 -3.27 -10.51
C LEU A 49 4.61 -3.95 -11.57
N GLU A 50 5.29 -5.05 -11.20
CA GLU A 50 6.09 -5.82 -12.14
C GLU A 50 5.25 -6.46 -13.25
N ARG A 51 4.13 -7.10 -12.89
CA ARG A 51 3.25 -7.76 -13.86
C ARG A 51 2.64 -6.74 -14.83
N VAL A 52 2.19 -5.60 -14.30
CA VAL A 52 1.67 -4.49 -15.12
C VAL A 52 2.76 -3.95 -16.04
N ARG A 53 3.99 -3.76 -15.55
CA ARG A 53 5.12 -3.30 -16.36
C ARG A 53 5.46 -4.29 -17.48
N ARG A 54 5.56 -5.59 -17.17
CA ARG A 54 5.85 -6.63 -18.18
C ARG A 54 4.79 -6.66 -19.27
N LEU A 55 3.53 -6.62 -18.89
CA LEU A 55 2.40 -6.57 -19.80
C LEU A 55 2.43 -5.31 -20.69
N LEU A 56 2.71 -4.15 -20.11
CA LEU A 56 2.87 -2.90 -20.85
C LEU A 56 3.99 -2.99 -21.88
N MET A 57 5.17 -3.51 -21.50
CA MET A 57 6.30 -3.68 -22.40
C MET A 57 5.97 -4.63 -23.55
N MET A 58 5.32 -5.76 -23.27
CA MET A 58 4.90 -6.72 -24.29
C MET A 58 3.94 -6.08 -25.31
N GLU A 59 2.96 -5.30 -24.87
CA GLU A 59 2.02 -4.64 -25.79
C GLU A 59 2.66 -3.49 -26.57
N LEU A 60 3.64 -2.78 -25.97
CA LEU A 60 4.46 -1.81 -26.69
C LEU A 60 5.28 -2.48 -27.81
N GLU A 61 5.86 -3.64 -27.55
CA GLU A 61 6.63 -4.39 -28.55
C GLU A 61 5.76 -4.94 -29.69
N LYS A 62 4.56 -5.46 -29.36
CA LYS A 62 3.66 -6.09 -30.34
C LYS A 62 2.87 -5.09 -31.18
N GLY A 63 2.34 -4.04 -30.54
CA GLY A 63 1.34 -3.15 -31.14
C GLY A 63 1.68 -1.68 -31.00
N GLY A 64 2.92 -1.35 -30.61
CA GLY A 64 3.34 0.03 -30.35
C GLY A 64 2.47 0.67 -29.26
N TYR A 65 2.30 1.99 -29.36
CA TYR A 65 1.51 2.71 -28.39
C TYR A 65 0.01 2.37 -28.44
N GLU A 66 -0.50 1.93 -29.57
CA GLU A 66 -1.91 1.50 -29.67
C GLU A 66 -2.18 0.26 -28.81
N GLY A 67 -1.32 -0.76 -28.90
CA GLY A 67 -1.35 -1.92 -28.02
C GLY A 67 -1.24 -1.52 -26.55
N ALA A 68 -0.27 -0.65 -26.22
CA ALA A 68 -0.01 -0.21 -24.86
C ALA A 68 -1.20 0.51 -24.20
N VAL A 69 -1.96 1.30 -24.97
CA VAL A 69 -3.12 2.03 -24.45
C VAL A 69 -4.27 1.08 -24.07
N ARG A 70 -4.37 -0.11 -24.67
CA ARG A 70 -5.33 -1.17 -24.28
C ARG A 70 -5.02 -1.81 -22.93
N VAL A 71 -3.74 -1.90 -22.56
CA VAL A 71 -3.32 -2.42 -21.24
C VAL A 71 -3.95 -1.62 -20.11
N CYS A 72 -4.10 -0.31 -20.29
CA CYS A 72 -4.61 0.59 -19.27
C CYS A 72 -6.14 0.48 -19.02
N SER A 73 -6.93 -0.07 -19.95
CA SER A 73 -8.40 -0.13 -19.83
C SER A 73 -8.87 -1.48 -19.31
N GLU A 74 -8.37 -2.55 -19.93
CA GLU A 74 -8.97 -3.89 -19.83
C GLU A 74 -8.06 -4.87 -19.07
N ILE A 75 -6.81 -4.99 -19.49
CA ILE A 75 -5.94 -6.09 -19.05
C ILE A 75 -5.33 -5.81 -17.67
N ALA A 76 -5.01 -4.56 -17.34
CA ALA A 76 -4.40 -4.25 -16.04
C ALA A 76 -5.34 -4.47 -14.84
N GLN A 77 -6.63 -4.71 -15.06
CA GLN A 77 -7.60 -5.05 -14.00
C GLN A 77 -7.68 -6.57 -13.75
N GLU A 78 -7.19 -7.41 -14.66
CA GLU A 78 -7.12 -8.87 -14.47
C GLU A 78 -6.12 -9.23 -13.36
N ILE A 79 -4.96 -8.58 -13.37
CA ILE A 79 -3.86 -8.83 -12.41
C ILE A 79 -4.34 -8.62 -10.95
N PRO A 80 -4.95 -7.47 -10.57
CA PRO A 80 -5.62 -7.30 -9.29
C PRO A 80 -6.58 -8.42 -8.91
N ARG A 81 -7.48 -8.81 -9.81
CA ARG A 81 -8.50 -9.85 -9.55
C ARG A 81 -7.87 -11.21 -9.27
N GLU A 82 -6.83 -11.58 -10.01
CA GLU A 82 -6.11 -12.83 -9.78
C GLU A 82 -5.37 -12.85 -8.44
N ILE A 83 -4.76 -11.72 -8.06
CA ILE A 83 -4.10 -11.57 -6.75
C ILE A 83 -5.16 -11.67 -5.64
N GLU A 84 -6.28 -10.97 -5.79
CA GLU A 84 -7.42 -11.01 -4.88
C GLU A 84 -7.94 -12.43 -4.68
N ALA A 85 -8.22 -13.15 -5.77
CA ALA A 85 -8.72 -14.52 -5.72
C ALA A 85 -7.74 -15.49 -5.03
N ARG A 86 -6.43 -15.31 -5.23
CA ARG A 86 -5.40 -16.17 -4.65
C ARG A 86 -5.10 -15.89 -3.18
N THR A 87 -5.21 -14.63 -2.76
CA THR A 87 -4.68 -14.19 -1.46
C THR A 87 -5.76 -13.71 -0.49
N GLY A 88 -6.95 -13.36 -0.98
CA GLY A 88 -8.00 -12.71 -0.21
C GLY A 88 -7.72 -11.24 0.13
N ALA A 89 -6.55 -10.70 -0.25
CA ALA A 89 -6.21 -9.30 -0.09
C ALA A 89 -6.79 -8.48 -1.24
N SER A 90 -7.47 -7.37 -0.94
CA SER A 90 -7.82 -6.42 -2.00
C SER A 90 -6.60 -5.64 -2.42
N ILE A 91 -6.39 -5.49 -3.72
CA ILE A 91 -5.25 -4.76 -4.28
C ILE A 91 -5.65 -4.01 -5.53
N ARG A 92 -5.24 -2.75 -5.67
CA ARG A 92 -5.54 -1.94 -6.86
C ARG A 92 -4.53 -0.82 -7.08
N ARG A 93 -4.58 -0.19 -8.26
CA ARG A 93 -3.90 1.09 -8.52
C ARG A 93 -4.94 2.19 -8.50
N VAL A 94 -4.59 3.32 -7.88
CA VAL A 94 -5.49 4.47 -7.74
C VAL A 94 -4.76 5.77 -8.02
N SER A 95 -5.49 6.78 -8.48
CA SER A 95 -4.91 8.09 -8.79
C SER A 95 -5.92 9.22 -8.70
N LEU A 96 -5.48 10.39 -8.24
CA LEU A 96 -6.25 11.64 -8.33
C LEU A 96 -6.46 12.08 -9.79
N ARG A 97 -5.52 11.73 -10.66
CA ARG A 97 -5.54 11.95 -12.12
C ARG A 97 -5.67 10.60 -12.82
N TYR A 98 -6.82 9.97 -12.63
CA TYR A 98 -7.13 8.67 -13.20
C TYR A 98 -7.36 8.75 -14.72
N ARG A 99 -7.03 7.66 -15.41
CA ARG A 99 -7.39 7.43 -16.82
C ARG A 99 -8.59 6.51 -16.92
N ASN A 100 -8.55 5.44 -16.12
CA ASN A 100 -9.64 4.49 -15.99
C ASN A 100 -10.52 4.89 -14.79
N PRO A 101 -11.85 5.01 -14.95
CA PRO A 101 -12.75 5.29 -13.84
C PRO A 101 -12.68 4.26 -12.68
N LYS A 102 -12.21 3.03 -12.94
CA LYS A 102 -11.98 2.03 -11.88
C LYS A 102 -10.82 2.38 -10.93
N ASP A 103 -9.94 3.29 -11.35
CA ASP A 103 -8.81 3.76 -10.55
C ASP A 103 -9.17 5.01 -9.71
N ILE A 104 -10.46 5.37 -9.64
CA ILE A 104 -10.95 6.42 -8.74
C ILE A 104 -10.70 5.97 -7.29
N PRO A 105 -10.00 6.78 -6.48
CA PRO A 105 -9.73 6.45 -5.09
C PRO A 105 -11.01 6.55 -4.25
N ASP A 106 -11.09 5.69 -3.23
CA ASP A 106 -12.02 5.87 -2.12
C ASP A 106 -11.56 7.05 -1.22
N GLU A 107 -12.31 7.34 -0.15
CA GLU A 107 -11.99 8.46 0.75
C GLU A 107 -10.63 8.30 1.44
N TYR A 108 -10.31 7.08 1.90
CA TYR A 108 -9.03 6.77 2.54
C TYR A 108 -7.87 6.99 1.56
N GLU A 109 -7.98 6.41 0.37
CA GLU A 109 -6.94 6.47 -0.65
C GLU A 109 -6.77 7.88 -1.20
N ARG A 110 -7.85 8.65 -1.33
CA ARG A 110 -7.80 10.05 -1.74
C ARG A 110 -6.95 10.85 -0.75
N ARG A 111 -7.25 10.73 0.54
CA ARG A 111 -6.49 11.40 1.60
C ARG A 111 -5.01 11.05 1.54
N LYS A 112 -4.69 9.76 1.40
CA LYS A 112 -3.29 9.30 1.28
C LYS A 112 -2.59 9.77 0.01
N LEU A 113 -3.28 9.81 -1.13
CA LEU A 113 -2.73 10.37 -2.36
C LEU A 113 -2.44 11.87 -2.22
N GLU A 114 -3.34 12.63 -1.57
CA GLU A 114 -3.14 14.05 -1.30
C GLU A 114 -1.96 14.29 -0.33
N GLU A 115 -1.80 13.43 0.69
CA GLU A 115 -0.63 13.42 1.57
C GLU A 115 0.66 13.17 0.78
N PHE A 116 0.70 12.14 -0.09
CA PHE A 116 1.86 11.86 -0.94
C PHE A 116 2.18 13.03 -1.89
N GLU A 117 1.19 13.66 -2.51
CA GLU A 117 1.43 14.83 -3.35
C GLU A 117 1.99 16.02 -2.55
N GLN A 118 1.49 16.26 -1.34
CA GLN A 118 2.00 17.30 -0.44
C GLN A 118 3.44 17.03 -0.04
N GLN A 119 3.75 15.81 0.39
CA GLN A 119 5.09 15.39 0.76
C GLN A 119 6.07 15.45 -0.43
N HIS A 120 5.63 15.05 -1.62
CA HIS A 120 6.42 15.18 -2.84
C HIS A 120 6.78 16.64 -3.14
N ARG A 121 5.81 17.56 -3.04
CA ARG A 121 6.08 19.01 -3.19
C ARG A 121 7.07 19.53 -2.14
N ALA A 122 7.03 18.98 -0.93
CA ALA A 122 7.96 19.29 0.14
C ALA A 122 9.31 18.55 0.04
N ARG A 123 9.53 17.71 -0.98
CA ARG A 123 10.71 16.84 -1.13
C ARG A 123 10.95 15.91 0.07
N ALA A 124 9.87 15.46 0.69
CA ALA A 124 9.86 14.58 1.86
C ALA A 124 8.90 13.39 1.66
N LEU A 125 8.77 12.93 0.41
CA LEU A 125 7.90 11.80 0.06
C LEU A 125 8.37 10.54 0.79
N VAL A 126 7.45 9.89 1.51
CA VAL A 126 7.69 8.59 2.14
C VAL A 126 7.49 7.47 1.13
N ASP A 127 8.16 6.34 1.36
CA ASP A 127 8.07 5.17 0.47
C ASP A 127 6.72 4.45 0.57
N GLU A 128 6.02 4.57 1.70
CA GLU A 128 4.76 3.90 1.95
C GLU A 128 3.98 4.50 3.12
N SER A 129 2.67 4.23 3.16
CA SER A 129 1.78 4.51 4.29
C SER A 129 1.13 3.21 4.74
N VAL A 130 1.09 2.99 6.06
CA VAL A 130 0.51 1.79 6.68
C VAL A 130 -0.41 2.21 7.80
N GLU A 131 -1.64 1.72 7.81
CA GLU A 131 -2.60 1.95 8.89
C GLU A 131 -3.37 0.66 9.20
N VAL A 132 -3.64 0.42 10.49
CA VAL A 132 -4.60 -0.59 10.91
C VAL A 132 -5.93 0.10 11.15
N VAL A 133 -6.96 -0.34 10.45
CA VAL A 133 -8.31 0.26 10.48
C VAL A 133 -9.35 -0.78 10.85
N ARG A 134 -10.48 -0.32 11.37
CA ARG A 134 -11.65 -1.15 11.64
C ARG A 134 -12.79 -0.70 10.74
N GLU A 135 -13.26 -1.59 9.87
CA GLU A 135 -14.32 -1.35 8.89
C GLU A 135 -15.32 -2.51 9.00
N ASP A 136 -16.62 -2.21 9.13
CA ASP A 136 -17.70 -3.23 9.22
C ASP A 136 -17.44 -4.35 10.25
N GLY A 137 -16.89 -3.99 11.41
CA GLY A 137 -16.58 -4.93 12.50
C GLY A 137 -15.36 -5.82 12.25
N ARG A 138 -14.66 -5.65 11.13
CA ARG A 138 -13.44 -6.37 10.77
C ARG A 138 -12.23 -5.45 10.85
N THR A 139 -11.08 -6.00 11.21
CA THR A 139 -9.82 -5.27 11.28
C THR A 139 -9.02 -5.51 10.01
N TYR A 140 -8.44 -4.46 9.45
CA TYR A 140 -7.66 -4.52 8.22
C TYR A 140 -6.34 -3.79 8.39
N LEU A 141 -5.29 -4.29 7.76
CA LEU A 141 -4.12 -3.50 7.41
C LEU A 141 -4.36 -2.86 6.05
N ARG A 142 -4.32 -1.53 6.00
CA ARG A 142 -4.30 -0.76 4.75
C ARG A 142 -2.88 -0.28 4.49
N TYR A 143 -2.40 -0.58 3.31
CA TYR A 143 -1.07 -0.25 2.82
C TYR A 143 -1.21 0.55 1.53
N MET A 144 -0.44 1.63 1.40
CA MET A 144 -0.32 2.35 0.14
C MET A 144 1.12 2.68 -0.18
N ARG A 145 1.50 2.52 -1.45
CA ARG A 145 2.82 2.88 -1.97
C ARG A 145 2.69 3.81 -3.17
N PRO A 146 3.26 5.02 -3.14
CA PRO A 146 3.20 5.93 -4.27
C PRO A 146 3.89 5.34 -5.49
N ILE A 147 3.35 5.64 -6.67
CA ILE A 147 3.91 5.28 -7.97
C ILE A 147 4.51 6.55 -8.55
N LEU A 148 5.81 6.59 -8.75
CA LEU A 148 6.49 7.71 -9.37
C LEU A 148 6.56 7.57 -10.90
N VAL A 149 6.43 8.69 -11.59
CA VAL A 149 6.54 8.77 -13.05
C VAL A 149 8.01 8.57 -13.45
N GLY A 150 8.28 7.46 -14.14
CA GLY A 150 9.59 7.19 -14.74
C GLY A 150 9.67 7.63 -16.21
N PRO A 151 10.85 7.48 -16.85
CA PRO A 151 11.06 7.89 -18.25
C PRO A 151 10.10 7.23 -19.24
N MET A 152 9.73 5.97 -19.04
CA MET A 152 8.78 5.29 -19.94
C MET A 152 7.34 5.80 -19.79
N CYS A 153 7.00 6.41 -18.66
CA CYS A 153 5.64 6.85 -18.36
C CYS A 153 5.27 8.10 -19.15
N ILE A 154 6.24 9.00 -19.37
CA ILE A 154 6.00 10.33 -19.96
C ILE A 154 5.54 10.27 -21.41
N THR A 155 5.75 9.15 -22.12
CA THR A 155 5.29 9.01 -23.50
C THR A 155 3.77 9.08 -23.64
N CYS A 156 3.03 8.59 -22.62
CA CYS A 156 1.56 8.60 -22.59
C CYS A 156 0.99 9.42 -21.43
N HIS A 157 1.80 9.77 -20.44
CA HIS A 157 1.41 10.54 -19.26
C HIS A 157 2.05 11.93 -19.22
N GLY A 158 2.98 12.25 -20.12
CA GLY A 158 3.69 13.52 -20.18
C GLY A 158 2.82 14.71 -20.60
N PRO A 159 3.41 15.90 -20.83
CA PRO A 159 2.72 17.06 -21.38
C PRO A 159 1.94 16.66 -22.64
N LYS A 160 0.70 17.14 -22.77
CA LYS A 160 -0.21 16.72 -23.86
C LYS A 160 0.42 16.96 -25.24
N GLU A 161 1.19 18.03 -25.36
CA GLU A 161 1.86 18.45 -26.58
C GLU A 161 2.99 17.48 -26.96
N ALA A 162 3.60 16.81 -25.98
CA ALA A 162 4.69 15.84 -26.16
C ALA A 162 4.19 14.41 -26.42
N ILE A 163 2.91 14.10 -26.18
CA ILE A 163 2.32 12.79 -26.49
C ILE A 163 2.10 12.69 -28.01
N PRO A 164 2.55 11.64 -28.72
CA PRO A 164 2.37 11.53 -30.17
C PRO A 164 0.89 11.61 -30.59
N SER A 165 0.61 12.21 -31.74
CA SER A 165 -0.77 12.46 -32.21
C SER A 165 -1.61 11.18 -32.34
N SER A 166 -1.01 10.09 -32.82
CA SER A 166 -1.65 8.77 -32.89
C SER A 166 -2.07 8.26 -31.50
N VAL A 167 -1.23 8.46 -30.48
CA VAL A 167 -1.54 8.08 -29.09
C VAL A 167 -2.66 8.94 -28.53
N ARG A 168 -2.62 10.26 -28.78
CA ARG A 168 -3.69 11.16 -28.33
C ARG A 168 -5.05 10.79 -28.91
N ALA A 169 -5.10 10.40 -30.18
CA ALA A 169 -6.34 9.99 -30.83
C ALA A 169 -6.94 8.76 -30.13
N ILE A 170 -6.12 7.73 -29.87
CA ILE A 170 -6.56 6.50 -29.21
C ILE A 170 -6.97 6.77 -27.76
N LEU A 171 -6.24 7.64 -27.06
CA LEU A 171 -6.59 8.05 -25.70
C LEU A 171 -7.92 8.80 -25.67
N ALA A 172 -8.18 9.72 -26.60
CA ALA A 172 -9.43 10.46 -26.68
C ALA A 172 -10.63 9.54 -27.02
N GLU A 173 -10.42 8.54 -27.87
CA GLU A 173 -11.45 7.56 -28.22
C GLU A 173 -11.79 6.63 -27.05
N ARG A 174 -10.76 6.05 -26.40
CA ARG A 174 -10.95 5.05 -25.35
C ARG A 174 -11.20 5.63 -23.97
N TYR A 175 -10.73 6.84 -23.71
CA TYR A 175 -10.80 7.52 -22.42
C TYR A 175 -11.18 8.99 -22.62
N PRO A 176 -12.45 9.28 -22.97
CA PRO A 176 -12.91 10.65 -23.17
C PRO A 176 -12.71 11.54 -21.94
N ASP A 177 -12.72 10.95 -20.74
CA ASP A 177 -12.52 11.63 -19.46
C ASP A 177 -11.08 11.51 -18.91
N ASP A 178 -10.09 11.21 -19.76
CA ASP A 178 -8.70 11.01 -19.33
C ASP A 178 -8.11 12.24 -18.62
N ARG A 179 -7.67 12.04 -17.37
CA ARG A 179 -6.98 13.07 -16.56
C ARG A 179 -5.49 12.79 -16.41
N ALA A 180 -5.02 11.64 -16.90
CA ALA A 180 -3.67 11.14 -16.64
C ALA A 180 -2.62 11.68 -17.62
N THR A 181 -2.65 12.96 -17.96
CA THR A 181 -1.67 13.61 -18.86
C THR A 181 -1.18 14.90 -18.23
N GLY A 182 0.05 15.33 -18.55
CA GLY A 182 0.69 16.51 -18.00
C GLY A 182 1.62 16.21 -16.83
N TYR A 183 2.18 15.00 -16.75
CA TYR A 183 3.17 14.62 -15.75
C TYR A 183 4.59 14.92 -16.20
N ARG A 184 5.50 15.04 -15.23
CA ARG A 184 6.95 15.09 -15.40
C ARG A 184 7.59 13.91 -14.68
N SER A 185 8.81 13.56 -15.06
CA SER A 185 9.59 12.56 -14.36
C SER A 185 9.72 12.92 -12.88
N GLY A 186 9.48 11.95 -12.00
CA GLY A 186 9.48 12.13 -10.55
C GLY A 186 8.11 12.45 -9.95
N ASP A 187 7.12 12.92 -10.73
CA ASP A 187 5.79 13.22 -10.20
C ASP A 187 5.11 11.96 -9.62
N VAL A 188 4.22 12.17 -8.65
CA VAL A 188 3.34 11.12 -8.12
C VAL A 188 2.24 10.81 -9.14
N ARG A 189 2.34 9.66 -9.81
CA ARG A 189 1.34 9.18 -10.76
C ARG A 189 0.06 8.73 -10.07
N GLY A 190 0.17 8.20 -8.86
CA GLY A 190 -0.88 7.52 -8.11
C GLY A 190 -0.26 6.66 -7.03
N ALA A 191 -0.95 5.60 -6.62
CA ALA A 191 -0.43 4.63 -5.65
C ALA A 191 -0.95 3.22 -5.93
N VAL A 192 -0.21 2.22 -5.47
CA VAL A 192 -0.78 0.90 -5.19
C VAL A 192 -1.47 0.97 -3.84
N SER A 193 -2.68 0.46 -3.76
CA SER A 193 -3.47 0.32 -2.53
C SER A 193 -3.69 -1.16 -2.26
N VAL A 194 -3.35 -1.62 -1.06
CA VAL A 194 -3.55 -3.00 -0.60
C VAL A 194 -4.31 -2.98 0.72
N LYS A 195 -5.33 -3.83 0.84
CA LYS A 195 -6.12 -4.02 2.05
C LYS A 195 -6.14 -5.50 2.43
N ILE A 196 -5.53 -5.84 3.55
CA ILE A 196 -5.39 -7.21 4.04
C ILE A 196 -6.23 -7.37 5.31
N PRO A 197 -7.18 -8.33 5.35
CA PRO A 197 -7.87 -8.66 6.60
C PRO A 197 -6.86 -9.15 7.64
N LEU A 198 -6.86 -8.52 8.81
CA LEU A 198 -6.17 -9.08 9.98
C LEU A 198 -7.16 -10.04 10.64
N GLY A 199 -6.70 -11.27 10.94
CA GLY A 199 -7.54 -12.28 11.58
C GLY A 199 -8.19 -11.75 12.86
N THR A 200 -9.33 -12.31 13.25
CA THR A 200 -9.95 -11.98 14.54
C THR A 200 -8.95 -12.32 15.66
N PRO A 201 -8.73 -11.44 16.65
CA PRO A 201 -7.91 -11.78 17.82
C PRO A 201 -8.46 -13.00 18.57
#